data_AF-A0A0M2SQA4-F1
#
_entry.id   AF-A0A0M2SQA4-F1
#
_cell.length_a   1.000
_cell.length_b   1.000
_cell.length_c   1.000
_cell.angle_alpha   90.00
_cell.angle_beta   90.00
_cell.angle_gamma   90.00
#
_symmetry.space_group_name_H-M   'P 1'
#
loop_
_entity.id
_entity.type
_entity.pdbx_description
1 polymer ?
#
loop_
_entity_poly.entity_id
_entity_poly.type
_entity_poly.pdbx_seq_one_letter_code
_entity_poly.pdbx_strand_id
1 'polypeptide(L)'
;MKFFLMLSFIPFAFTACFGMSGDPADDRTDEEPPEETQEETSSEESQTPPEIRPIDVTGPAFISNFFNGSYEYRTVTVHSSYDYMVNTLGEPSGKGSIVDGTYYHYDHIGFNFPTSAEDSEDTGELKVDGIIIFPDDFYKSDAVENFGWPTRDETSDFRMIYDSDTDNGYYVMMNYTQEDRISEIIIQFKELSETDFYEN
;
A
#
# COMPACT_ATOMS: atom_id res chain seq x y z
N MET A 1 40.75 -38.57 -4.71
CA MET A 1 42.09 -37.94 -4.79
C MET A 1 41.98 -36.77 -5.77
N LYS A 2 42.58 -35.62 -5.42
CA LYS A 2 42.70 -34.33 -6.15
C LYS A 2 41.60 -33.27 -5.96
N PHE A 3 41.88 -32.45 -4.94
CA PHE A 3 41.62 -31.01 -4.81
C PHE A 3 41.88 -30.22 -6.10
N PHE A 4 41.12 -29.14 -6.32
CA PHE A 4 41.69 -27.83 -6.68
C PHE A 4 40.76 -26.67 -6.23
N LEU A 5 41.26 -25.91 -5.26
CA LEU A 5 40.84 -24.57 -4.87
C LEU A 5 41.43 -23.57 -5.88
N MET A 6 40.69 -22.53 -6.28
CA MET A 6 41.32 -21.28 -6.72
C MET A 6 40.52 -20.07 -6.23
N LEU A 7 41.25 -19.22 -5.50
CA LEU A 7 40.88 -18.00 -4.82
C LEU A 7 40.70 -16.82 -5.79
N SER A 8 39.77 -15.92 -5.42
CA SER A 8 39.87 -14.44 -5.31
C SER A 8 40.34 -13.60 -6.51
N PHE A 9 39.61 -12.52 -6.82
CA PHE A 9 40.15 -11.14 -6.86
C PHE A 9 38.98 -10.11 -6.94
N ILE A 10 38.90 -9.23 -5.93
CA ILE A 10 38.06 -8.02 -5.90
C ILE A 10 38.95 -6.84 -6.32
N PRO A 11 38.51 -5.91 -7.19
CA PRO A 11 39.13 -4.61 -7.30
C PRO A 11 38.30 -3.54 -6.57
N PHE A 12 38.81 -3.10 -5.41
CA PHE A 12 38.53 -1.77 -4.87
C PHE A 12 39.29 -0.74 -5.71
N ALA A 13 38.61 0.30 -6.18
CA ALA A 13 39.27 1.50 -6.69
C ALA A 13 38.53 2.74 -6.17
N PHE A 14 39.05 3.29 -5.06
CA PHE A 14 38.88 4.69 -4.68
C PHE A 14 40.01 5.49 -5.32
N THR A 15 39.70 6.54 -6.08
CA THR A 15 40.67 7.60 -6.39
C THR A 15 40.08 8.95 -6.00
N ALA A 16 40.55 9.46 -4.86
CA ALA A 16 40.44 10.86 -4.48
C ALA A 16 41.45 11.67 -5.29
N CYS A 17 40.99 12.71 -5.99
CA CYS A 17 41.87 13.72 -6.59
C CYS A 17 41.99 14.92 -5.63
N PHE A 18 43.00 14.90 -4.77
CA PHE A 18 43.56 16.11 -4.17
C PHE A 18 44.61 16.67 -5.13
N GLY A 19 44.38 17.86 -5.67
CA GLY A 19 45.39 18.64 -6.38
C GLY A 19 45.83 19.81 -5.51
N MET A 20 47.02 19.74 -4.92
CA MET A 20 47.65 20.86 -4.23
C MET A 20 49.11 21.04 -4.70
N SER A 21 49.39 22.26 -5.17
CA SER A 21 50.67 22.97 -5.32
C SER A 21 51.56 22.77 -6.57
N GLY A 22 51.91 23.92 -7.19
CA GLY A 22 53.05 24.11 -8.08
C GLY A 22 52.96 25.37 -8.96
N ASP A 23 53.48 26.51 -8.49
CA ASP A 23 53.74 27.79 -9.22
C ASP A 23 55.28 27.95 -9.37
N PRO A 24 55.93 28.59 -10.38
CA PRO A 24 55.75 30.02 -10.75
C PRO A 24 55.96 30.45 -12.24
N ALA A 25 55.42 31.64 -12.53
CA ALA A 25 55.85 32.64 -13.53
C ALA A 25 55.48 32.46 -15.02
N ASP A 26 54.44 33.17 -15.47
CA ASP A 26 54.52 34.04 -16.66
C ASP A 26 53.56 35.23 -16.51
N ASP A 27 54.05 36.41 -16.89
CA ASP A 27 53.54 37.75 -16.61
C ASP A 27 52.91 38.33 -17.87
N ARG A 28 51.58 38.27 -18.03
CA ARG A 28 50.79 39.09 -18.99
C ARG A 28 49.35 39.33 -18.50
N THR A 29 49.13 40.57 -18.06
CA THR A 29 47.93 41.42 -18.12
C THR A 29 46.71 40.87 -18.87
N ASP A 30 45.54 40.83 -18.22
CA ASP A 30 44.50 41.87 -18.28
C ASP A 30 43.30 41.46 -17.39
N GLU A 31 42.88 42.38 -16.51
CA GLU A 31 41.68 42.28 -15.69
C GLU A 31 40.43 42.47 -16.58
N GLU A 32 39.66 41.40 -16.80
CA GLU A 32 38.24 41.51 -17.17
C GLU A 32 37.39 41.21 -15.92
N PRO A 33 36.42 42.08 -15.56
CA PRO A 33 35.56 41.83 -14.41
C PRO A 33 34.61 40.66 -14.73
N PRO A 34 34.30 39.80 -13.74
CA PRO A 34 33.35 38.72 -13.96
C PRO A 34 31.96 39.31 -14.21
N GLU A 35 31.33 38.92 -15.32
CA GLU A 35 29.88 39.01 -15.45
C GLU A 35 29.26 38.24 -14.28
N GLU A 36 28.55 38.95 -13.40
CA GLU A 36 27.63 38.36 -12.44
C GLU A 36 26.57 37.59 -13.23
N THR A 37 26.83 36.30 -13.45
CA THR A 37 25.78 35.35 -13.80
C THR A 37 24.90 35.26 -12.56
N GLN A 38 23.75 35.94 -12.63
CA GLN A 38 22.68 35.81 -11.65
C GLN A 38 22.43 34.33 -11.41
N GLU A 39 22.71 33.85 -10.20
CA GLU A 39 22.13 32.61 -9.71
C GLU A 39 20.61 32.76 -9.85
N GLU A 40 20.05 32.06 -10.83
CA GLU A 40 18.63 31.73 -10.81
C GLU A 40 18.40 30.99 -9.51
N THR A 41 17.90 31.72 -8.52
CA THR A 41 17.35 31.16 -7.31
C THR A 41 16.17 30.32 -7.76
N SER A 42 16.43 29.03 -7.93
CA SER A 42 15.42 27.99 -8.02
C SER A 42 14.52 28.16 -6.81
N SER A 43 13.41 28.86 -7.03
CA SER A 43 12.34 28.94 -6.06
C SER A 43 11.74 27.55 -6.02
N GLU A 44 12.27 26.70 -5.14
CA GLU A 44 11.58 25.50 -4.69
C GLU A 44 10.23 25.99 -4.15
N GLU A 45 9.19 25.86 -4.98
CA GLU A 45 7.82 25.91 -4.48
C GLU A 45 7.76 24.87 -3.37
N SER A 46 7.69 25.35 -2.13
CA SER A 46 7.34 24.52 -0.99
C SER A 46 5.91 24.05 -1.24
N GLN A 47 5.77 22.96 -1.99
CA GLN A 47 4.52 22.26 -2.14
C GLN A 47 4.23 21.68 -0.76
N THR A 48 3.24 22.27 -0.09
CA THR A 48 2.74 21.73 1.18
C THR A 48 2.40 20.26 0.95
N PRO A 49 2.88 19.32 1.78
CA PRO A 49 2.53 17.91 1.64
C PRO A 49 1.01 17.78 1.54
N PRO A 50 0.48 17.06 0.54
CA PRO A 50 -0.96 16.98 0.37
C PRO A 50 -1.61 16.39 1.62
N GLU A 51 -2.78 16.92 1.99
CA GLU A 51 -3.47 16.57 3.23
C GLU A 51 -3.85 15.09 3.27
N ILE A 52 -3.65 14.45 4.42
CA ILE A 52 -4.18 13.12 4.72
C ILE A 52 -5.69 13.25 4.87
N ARG A 53 -6.46 12.46 4.11
CA ARG A 53 -7.92 12.42 4.19
C ARG A 53 -8.38 11.00 4.55
N PRO A 54 -9.31 10.85 5.50
CA PRO A 54 -9.93 9.55 5.76
C PRO A 54 -10.61 9.01 4.49
N ILE A 55 -10.43 7.72 4.22
CA ILE A 55 -11.14 7.03 3.13
C ILE A 55 -12.56 6.76 3.59
N ASP A 56 -13.56 7.28 2.88
CA ASP A 56 -14.95 6.88 3.04
C ASP A 56 -15.22 5.58 2.26
N VAL A 57 -15.12 4.45 2.96
CA VAL A 57 -15.39 3.11 2.38
C VAL A 57 -16.88 2.80 2.24
N THR A 58 -17.73 3.57 2.93
CA THR A 58 -19.19 3.42 2.88
C THR A 58 -19.79 4.13 1.68
N GLY A 59 -19.05 5.10 1.13
CA GLY A 59 -19.37 5.82 -0.08
C GLY A 59 -19.53 4.88 -1.28
N PRO A 60 -20.61 5.00 -2.08
CA PRO A 60 -20.79 4.21 -3.30
C PRO A 60 -19.62 4.33 -4.28
N ALA A 61 -18.93 5.48 -4.25
CA ALA A 61 -17.80 5.79 -5.11
C ALA A 61 -16.58 4.88 -4.85
N PHE A 62 -16.30 4.55 -3.59
CA PHE A 62 -15.14 3.76 -3.22
C PHE A 62 -15.24 2.35 -3.80
N ILE A 63 -16.33 1.63 -3.47
CA ILE A 63 -16.57 0.27 -3.97
C ILE A 63 -16.71 0.29 -5.49
N SER A 64 -17.39 1.29 -6.09
CA SER A 64 -17.51 1.35 -7.55
C SER A 64 -16.17 1.51 -8.29
N ASN A 65 -15.15 2.10 -7.67
CA ASN A 65 -13.83 2.25 -8.29
C ASN A 65 -13.13 0.90 -8.51
N PHE A 66 -13.52 -0.14 -7.77
CA PHE A 66 -12.86 -1.45 -7.81
C PHE A 66 -13.70 -2.55 -8.45
N PHE A 67 -15.02 -2.36 -8.55
CA PHE A 67 -15.92 -3.37 -9.10
C PHE A 67 -16.58 -2.89 -10.40
N ASN A 68 -16.03 -3.33 -11.54
CA ASN A 68 -16.58 -3.08 -12.87
C ASN A 68 -17.64 -4.13 -13.31
N GLY A 69 -17.80 -5.21 -12.54
CA GLY A 69 -18.70 -6.35 -12.83
C GLY A 69 -19.96 -6.38 -11.97
N SER A 70 -20.90 -7.27 -12.32
CA SER A 70 -22.20 -7.42 -11.65
C SER A 70 -22.09 -7.57 -10.13
N TYR A 71 -22.92 -6.79 -9.45
CA TYR A 71 -23.05 -6.51 -8.02
C TYR A 71 -23.38 -7.70 -7.09
N GLU A 72 -22.99 -8.93 -7.40
CA GLU A 72 -23.41 -10.14 -6.64
C GLU A 72 -22.97 -10.09 -5.17
N TYR A 73 -21.83 -9.46 -4.89
CA TYR A 73 -21.27 -9.34 -3.53
C TYR A 73 -22.02 -8.38 -2.61
N ARG A 74 -22.95 -7.54 -3.12
CA ARG A 74 -23.70 -6.58 -2.29
C ARG A 74 -24.58 -7.24 -1.22
N THR A 75 -24.85 -8.52 -1.38
CA THR A 75 -25.67 -9.31 -0.44
C THR A 75 -24.89 -9.73 0.80
N VAL A 76 -23.56 -9.88 0.68
CA VAL A 76 -22.68 -10.21 1.80
C VAL A 76 -22.18 -8.92 2.40
N THR A 77 -22.44 -8.76 3.69
CA THR A 77 -22.09 -7.57 4.47
C THR A 77 -21.15 -7.96 5.59
N VAL A 78 -20.52 -6.97 6.21
CA VAL A 78 -19.96 -7.12 7.55
C VAL A 78 -21.07 -7.70 8.44
N HIS A 79 -20.79 -8.72 9.24
CA HIS A 79 -21.77 -9.55 9.98
C HIS A 79 -22.44 -10.70 9.24
N SER A 80 -22.27 -10.83 7.93
CA SER A 80 -22.74 -12.05 7.26
C SER A 80 -21.95 -13.26 7.79
N SER A 81 -22.66 -14.34 8.11
CA SER A 81 -22.01 -15.60 8.52
C SER A 81 -21.33 -16.28 7.34
N TYR A 82 -20.33 -17.12 7.61
CA TYR A 82 -19.72 -17.98 6.60
C TYR A 82 -20.76 -18.83 5.86
N ASP A 83 -21.72 -19.43 6.58
CA ASP A 83 -22.80 -20.23 5.98
C ASP A 83 -23.67 -19.41 5.01
N TYR A 84 -24.06 -18.20 5.40
CA TYR A 84 -24.81 -17.29 4.54
C TYR A 84 -24.03 -16.92 3.27
N MET A 85 -22.74 -16.61 3.42
CA MET A 85 -21.85 -16.29 2.31
C MET A 85 -21.78 -17.45 1.32
N VAL A 86 -21.52 -18.67 1.78
CA VAL A 86 -21.44 -19.87 0.92
C VAL A 86 -22.80 -20.19 0.27
N ASN A 87 -23.90 -20.06 1.00
CA ASN A 87 -25.23 -20.30 0.45
C ASN A 87 -25.62 -19.27 -0.63
N THR A 88 -25.10 -18.05 -0.54
CA THR A 88 -25.44 -16.95 -1.44
C THR A 88 -24.52 -16.88 -2.66
N LEU A 89 -23.21 -17.08 -2.45
CA LEU A 89 -22.17 -16.91 -3.48
C LEU A 89 -21.60 -18.23 -3.99
N GLY A 90 -21.89 -19.35 -3.32
CA GLY A 90 -21.23 -20.63 -3.54
C GLY A 90 -19.91 -20.76 -2.76
N GLU A 91 -19.24 -21.89 -2.97
CA GLU A 91 -17.94 -22.17 -2.34
C GLU A 91 -16.88 -21.15 -2.79
N PRO A 92 -16.01 -20.69 -1.87
CA PRO A 92 -14.93 -19.79 -2.23
C PRO A 92 -13.93 -20.45 -3.18
N SER A 93 -13.36 -19.66 -4.08
CA SER A 93 -12.34 -20.10 -5.04
C SER A 93 -10.99 -20.44 -4.39
N GLY A 94 -10.75 -19.92 -3.19
CA GLY A 94 -9.54 -20.17 -2.42
C GLY A 94 -9.61 -19.53 -1.03
N LYS A 95 -8.52 -19.64 -0.27
CA LYS A 95 -8.36 -18.98 1.02
C LYS A 95 -6.92 -18.54 1.26
N GLY A 96 -6.74 -17.55 2.12
CA GLY A 96 -5.44 -17.12 2.61
C GLY A 96 -5.53 -16.60 4.03
N SER A 97 -4.41 -16.08 4.54
CA SER A 97 -4.31 -15.59 5.91
C SER A 97 -3.80 -14.15 5.92
N ILE A 98 -4.43 -13.31 6.73
CA ILE A 98 -3.93 -11.98 7.07
C ILE A 98 -3.51 -11.96 8.55
N VAL A 99 -2.91 -10.87 9.01
CA VAL A 99 -2.42 -10.74 10.41
C VAL A 99 -3.52 -11.03 11.44
N ASP A 100 -4.77 -10.69 11.14
CA ASP A 100 -5.91 -10.78 12.06
C ASP A 100 -7.03 -11.71 11.57
N GLY A 101 -6.74 -12.69 10.70
CA GLY A 101 -7.80 -13.60 10.26
C GLY A 101 -7.48 -14.53 9.10
N THR A 102 -8.52 -15.25 8.69
CA THR A 102 -8.54 -16.05 7.46
C THR A 102 -9.51 -15.42 6.50
N TYR A 103 -9.05 -15.15 5.28
CA TYR A 103 -9.93 -14.66 4.22
C TYR A 103 -10.24 -15.75 3.21
N TYR A 104 -11.47 -15.70 2.70
CA TYR A 104 -11.97 -16.59 1.65
C TYR A 104 -12.15 -15.79 0.36
N HIS A 105 -11.49 -16.26 -0.69
CA HIS A 105 -11.36 -15.56 -1.97
C HIS A 105 -12.48 -15.92 -2.94
N TYR A 106 -13.08 -14.91 -3.54
CA TYR A 106 -13.89 -14.95 -4.77
C TYR A 106 -13.22 -14.05 -5.81
N ASP A 107 -13.67 -14.07 -7.07
CA ASP A 107 -12.99 -13.44 -8.23
C ASP A 107 -12.16 -12.19 -7.92
N HIS A 108 -12.78 -11.09 -7.47
CA HIS A 108 -12.10 -9.82 -7.19
C HIS A 108 -12.26 -9.37 -5.72
N ILE A 109 -12.79 -10.24 -4.86
CA ILE A 109 -13.12 -9.91 -3.48
C ILE A 109 -12.85 -11.08 -2.53
N GLY A 110 -12.31 -10.79 -1.37
CA GLY A 110 -12.19 -11.70 -0.26
C GLY A 110 -13.03 -11.22 0.92
N PHE A 111 -13.59 -12.17 1.68
CA PHE A 111 -14.22 -11.87 2.96
C PHE A 111 -13.33 -12.40 4.08
N ASN A 112 -12.94 -11.51 4.99
CA ASN A 112 -12.12 -11.85 6.15
C ASN A 112 -13.01 -12.28 7.31
N PHE A 113 -12.53 -13.30 8.02
CA PHE A 113 -13.15 -13.83 9.23
C PHE A 113 -12.08 -13.92 10.33
N PRO A 114 -12.49 -13.77 11.61
CA PRO A 114 -11.56 -13.75 12.74
C PRO A 114 -10.85 -15.10 12.96
N THR A 115 -11.41 -16.19 12.44
CA THR A 115 -10.80 -17.53 12.43
C THR A 115 -11.16 -18.27 11.15
N SER A 116 -10.45 -19.35 10.86
CA SER A 116 -10.80 -20.23 9.75
C SER A 116 -12.13 -20.95 10.02
N ALA A 117 -12.90 -21.20 8.97
CA ALA A 117 -14.10 -22.02 9.00
C ALA A 117 -13.80 -23.46 9.42
N GLU A 118 -12.58 -23.97 9.15
CA GLU A 118 -12.17 -25.30 9.58
C GLU A 118 -11.91 -25.40 11.08
N ASP A 119 -11.52 -24.30 11.71
CA ASP A 119 -11.25 -24.20 13.15
C ASP A 119 -12.48 -23.69 13.94
N SER A 120 -13.57 -23.33 13.25
CA SER A 120 -14.81 -22.89 13.89
C SER A 120 -15.69 -24.07 14.31
N GLU A 121 -16.23 -24.00 15.53
CA GLU A 121 -17.25 -24.96 16.00
C GLU A 121 -18.63 -24.70 15.38
N ASP A 122 -18.91 -23.45 14.99
CA ASP A 122 -20.17 -23.01 14.39
C ASP A 122 -19.91 -21.96 13.29
N THR A 123 -19.99 -22.39 12.03
CA THR A 123 -19.82 -21.52 10.86
C THR A 123 -21.00 -20.57 10.62
N GLY A 124 -22.15 -20.82 11.26
CA GLY A 124 -23.30 -19.91 11.29
C GLY A 124 -23.06 -18.68 12.17
N GLU A 125 -22.20 -18.81 13.18
CA GLU A 125 -21.80 -17.69 14.06
C GLU A 125 -20.46 -17.04 13.65
N LEU A 126 -19.71 -17.66 12.75
CA LEU A 126 -18.48 -17.09 12.20
C LEU A 126 -18.82 -15.93 11.24
N LYS A 127 -18.65 -14.69 11.69
CA LYS A 127 -19.05 -13.49 10.94
C LYS A 127 -17.90 -12.84 10.19
N VAL A 128 -18.22 -12.30 9.02
CA VAL A 128 -17.32 -11.44 8.24
C VAL A 128 -16.99 -10.19 9.05
N ASP A 129 -15.71 -9.90 9.22
CA ASP A 129 -15.19 -8.72 9.93
C ASP A 129 -14.28 -7.83 9.07
N GLY A 130 -14.08 -8.22 7.81
CA GLY A 130 -13.32 -7.43 6.85
C GLY A 130 -13.59 -7.83 5.41
N ILE A 131 -13.23 -6.94 4.51
CA ILE A 131 -13.32 -7.12 3.06
C ILE A 131 -11.93 -6.89 2.48
N ILE A 132 -11.54 -7.76 1.55
CA ILE A 132 -10.30 -7.63 0.79
C ILE A 132 -10.67 -7.43 -0.67
N ILE A 133 -10.09 -6.43 -1.31
CA ILE A 133 -10.28 -6.15 -2.73
C ILE A 133 -8.97 -6.45 -3.45
N PHE A 134 -9.07 -7.13 -4.59
CA PHE A 134 -7.94 -7.46 -5.45
C PHE A 134 -8.05 -6.63 -6.74
N PRO A 135 -7.54 -5.38 -6.74
CA PRO A 135 -7.73 -4.48 -7.86
C PRO A 135 -6.88 -4.88 -9.07
N ASP A 136 -7.44 -4.70 -10.26
CA ASP A 136 -6.70 -4.80 -11.52
C ASP A 136 -6.11 -3.44 -11.88
N ASP A 137 -4.80 -3.40 -12.15
CA ASP A 137 -4.07 -2.22 -12.66
C ASP A 137 -4.23 -0.94 -11.80
N PHE A 138 -4.01 -1.08 -10.47
CA PHE A 138 -4.05 0.03 -9.50
C PHE A 138 -2.69 0.18 -8.81
N TYR A 139 -2.17 1.40 -8.72
CA TYR A 139 -0.84 1.70 -8.19
C TYR A 139 -0.87 2.70 -7.03
N LYS A 140 0.25 2.83 -6.31
CA LYS A 140 0.39 3.80 -5.21
C LYS A 140 0.05 5.23 -5.64
N SER A 141 0.42 5.64 -6.85
CA SER A 141 0.07 6.96 -7.39
C SER A 141 -1.43 7.17 -7.46
N ASP A 142 -2.17 6.15 -7.89
CA ASP A 142 -3.63 6.21 -8.01
C ASP A 142 -4.28 6.27 -6.61
N ALA A 143 -3.75 5.51 -5.65
CA ALA A 143 -4.21 5.59 -4.27
C ALA A 143 -4.00 7.00 -3.69
N VAL A 144 -2.84 7.60 -3.92
CA VAL A 144 -2.55 8.97 -3.45
C VAL A 144 -3.43 10.00 -4.15
N GLU A 145 -3.69 9.85 -5.45
CA GLU A 145 -4.55 10.75 -6.21
C GLU A 145 -6.02 10.66 -5.75
N ASN A 146 -6.53 9.45 -5.52
CA ASN A 146 -7.93 9.23 -5.17
C ASN A 146 -8.23 9.45 -3.68
N PHE A 147 -7.29 9.11 -2.80
CA PHE A 147 -7.51 9.03 -1.36
C PHE A 147 -6.61 9.96 -0.54
N GLY A 148 -5.66 10.65 -1.17
CA GLY A 148 -4.64 11.44 -0.48
C GLY A 148 -3.49 10.59 0.03
N TRP A 149 -2.58 11.21 0.79
CA TRP A 149 -1.43 10.47 1.33
C TRP A 149 -1.86 9.49 2.43
N PRO A 150 -1.24 8.31 2.49
CA PRO A 150 -1.44 7.40 3.60
C PRO A 150 -0.93 8.03 4.90
N THR A 151 -1.54 7.65 6.01
CA THR A 151 -1.05 8.00 7.35
C THR A 151 0.34 7.41 7.60
N ARG A 152 0.58 6.19 7.10
CA ARG A 152 1.88 5.52 7.19
C ARG A 152 2.17 4.75 5.91
N ASP A 153 3.40 4.85 5.42
CA ASP A 153 3.93 4.03 4.32
C ASP A 153 5.11 3.18 4.83
N GLU A 154 4.88 1.88 4.99
CA GLU A 154 5.84 0.87 5.43
C GLU A 154 6.53 0.27 4.20
N THR A 155 7.56 0.96 3.70
CA THR A 155 8.30 0.53 2.51
C THR A 155 9.09 -0.77 2.70
N SER A 156 9.39 -1.17 3.94
CA SER A 156 9.99 -2.47 4.26
C SER A 156 9.06 -3.65 4.00
N ASP A 157 7.77 -3.43 4.24
CA ASP A 157 6.73 -4.46 4.21
C ASP A 157 5.78 -4.26 3.01
N PHE A 158 6.11 -3.31 2.13
CA PHE A 158 5.34 -2.89 0.97
C PHE A 158 3.86 -2.67 1.32
N ARG A 159 3.61 -1.78 2.28
CA ARG A 159 2.27 -1.55 2.83
C ARG A 159 1.98 -0.09 3.12
N MET A 160 0.87 0.43 2.60
CA MET A 160 0.32 1.73 2.95
C MET A 160 -0.84 1.56 3.94
N ILE A 161 -0.92 2.44 4.93
CA ILE A 161 -1.97 2.45 5.94
C ILE A 161 -2.67 3.79 5.88
N TYR A 162 -3.96 3.74 5.62
CA TYR A 162 -4.88 4.85 5.70
C TYR A 162 -5.67 4.64 6.99
N ASP A 163 -5.30 5.38 8.04
CA ASP A 163 -6.09 5.35 9.27
C ASP A 163 -7.50 5.84 8.94
N SER A 164 -8.50 5.05 9.31
CA SER A 164 -9.81 5.61 9.55
C SER A 164 -9.71 6.29 10.92
N ASP A 165 -10.18 7.52 11.00
CA ASP A 165 -10.34 8.26 12.26
C ASP A 165 -10.85 7.31 13.36
N THR A 166 -10.43 7.48 14.61
CA THR A 166 -10.89 6.63 15.72
C THR A 166 -12.42 6.54 15.82
N ASP A 167 -13.11 7.49 15.20
CA ASP A 167 -14.56 7.58 15.11
C ASP A 167 -15.21 6.66 14.06
N ASN A 168 -14.45 6.10 13.10
CA ASN A 168 -15.00 5.38 11.94
C ASN A 168 -15.01 3.85 12.06
N GLY A 169 -14.42 3.27 13.12
CA GLY A 169 -14.58 1.83 13.42
C GLY A 169 -13.91 0.84 12.45
N TYR A 170 -13.12 1.29 11.47
CA TYR A 170 -12.35 0.42 10.56
C TYR A 170 -10.89 0.84 10.38
N TYR A 171 -10.12 0.13 9.58
CA TYR A 171 -8.86 0.61 9.01
C TYR A 171 -8.72 0.13 7.57
N VAL A 172 -8.01 0.91 6.76
CA VAL A 172 -7.70 0.54 5.37
C VAL A 172 -6.20 0.35 5.22
N MET A 173 -5.81 -0.82 4.75
CA MET A 173 -4.44 -1.20 4.49
C MET A 173 -4.31 -1.59 3.02
N MET A 174 -3.30 -1.08 2.32
CA MET A 174 -3.02 -1.43 0.93
C MET A 174 -1.64 -2.08 0.85
N ASN A 175 -1.61 -3.38 0.56
CA ASN A 175 -0.36 -4.07 0.25
C ASN A 175 0.00 -3.80 -1.21
N TYR A 176 1.28 -3.64 -1.49
CA TYR A 176 1.79 -3.34 -2.82
C TYR A 176 3.03 -4.16 -3.19
N THR A 177 3.39 -4.18 -4.47
CA THR A 177 4.57 -4.88 -4.99
C THR A 177 5.78 -3.96 -5.08
N GLN A 178 6.95 -4.49 -5.44
CA GLN A 178 8.16 -3.68 -5.64
C GLN A 178 8.02 -2.63 -6.74
N GLU A 179 7.10 -2.85 -7.68
CA GLU A 179 6.75 -1.93 -8.77
C GLU A 179 5.64 -0.95 -8.38
N ASP A 180 5.36 -0.79 -7.07
CA ASP A 180 4.32 0.09 -6.52
C ASP A 180 2.89 -0.25 -6.99
N ARG A 181 2.66 -1.46 -7.52
CA ARG A 181 1.31 -1.95 -7.84
C ARG A 181 0.60 -2.40 -6.57
N ILE A 182 -0.58 -1.88 -6.31
CA ILE A 182 -1.43 -2.36 -5.21
C ILE A 182 -1.90 -3.77 -5.53
N SER A 183 -1.57 -4.73 -4.68
CA SER A 183 -2.00 -6.12 -4.82
C SER A 183 -3.29 -6.40 -4.07
N GLU A 184 -3.49 -5.75 -2.93
CA GLU A 184 -4.61 -6.00 -2.03
C GLU A 184 -5.00 -4.71 -1.31
N ILE A 185 -6.30 -4.45 -1.21
CA ILE A 185 -6.86 -3.40 -0.36
C ILE A 185 -7.69 -4.10 0.71
N ILE A 186 -7.22 -4.03 1.95
CA ILE A 186 -7.81 -4.68 3.12
C ILE A 186 -8.57 -3.63 3.92
N ILE A 187 -9.86 -3.86 4.12
CA ILE A 187 -10.76 -3.06 4.93
C ILE A 187 -11.17 -3.93 6.11
N GLN A 188 -10.71 -3.59 7.31
CA GLN A 188 -10.98 -4.39 8.50
C GLN A 188 -11.73 -3.56 9.53
N PHE A 189 -12.80 -4.11 10.08
CA PHE A 189 -13.61 -3.45 11.11
C PHE A 189 -13.06 -3.82 12.51
N LYS A 190 -12.80 -2.81 13.35
CA LYS A 190 -12.15 -2.97 14.66
C LYS A 190 -13.12 -3.53 15.71
N GLU A 191 -14.38 -3.13 15.63
CA GLU A 191 -15.47 -3.64 16.48
C GLU A 191 -16.73 -3.88 15.64
N LEU A 192 -17.09 -5.15 15.48
CA LEU A 192 -18.31 -5.57 14.77
C LEU A 192 -19.57 -4.95 15.42
N SER A 193 -19.63 -4.90 16.75
CA SER A 193 -20.75 -4.30 17.49
C SER A 193 -20.97 -2.81 17.23
N GLU A 194 -19.97 -2.12 16.67
CA GLU A 194 -20.04 -0.70 16.33
C GLU A 194 -20.38 -0.49 14.85
N THR A 195 -20.40 -1.56 14.03
CA THR A 195 -20.64 -1.50 12.59
C THR A 195 -22.10 -1.75 12.22
N ASP A 196 -23.01 -1.02 12.85
CA ASP A 196 -24.42 -1.00 12.43
C ASP A 196 -24.55 -0.27 11.09
N PHE A 197 -24.49 -1.03 9.99
CA PHE A 197 -24.80 -0.51 8.66
C PHE A 197 -26.32 -0.39 8.53
N TYR A 198 -26.81 0.83 8.77
CA TYR A 198 -28.18 1.31 8.55
C TYR A 198 -29.27 0.61 9.39
N GLU A 199 -29.69 1.25 10.49
CA GLU A 199 -31.07 1.09 10.96
C GLU A 199 -32.03 1.70 9.93
N ASN A 200 -33.06 0.92 9.56
CA ASN A 200 -34.06 1.14 8.49
C ASN A 200 -34.70 2.53 8.41
#